data_AF-W7J4P3-F1
#
_entry.id   AF-W7J4P3-F1
#
_cell.length_a   1.000
_cell.length_b   1.000
_cell.length_c   1.000
_cell.angle_alpha   90.00
_cell.angle_beta   90.00
_cell.angle_gamma   90.00
#
_symmetry.space_group_name_H-M   'P 1'
#
loop_
_entity.id
_entity.type
_entity.pdbx_description
1 polymer ?
#
loop_
_entity_poly.entity_id
_entity_poly.type
_entity_poly.pdbx_seq_one_letter_code
_entity_poly.pdbx_strand_id
1 'polypeptide(L)'
;MSDPARFPSADDQPFVPKGPPLTLPGEAAAVSPDTWYRCKADFLSNNGKTMIPGYLGPRSDWPSNVAFADYIVMYEDIDSACQFQLQEVDEQGWARWLIKKDGYHLDLKSTGWFYRASYYTTRFAVVDGMLLNDYWGGPACADFRGGVVPDGYYVGQDLGEAFRLKNCLLEPV
;
A
#
# COMPACT_ATOMS: atom_id res chain seq x y z
N MET A 1 -1.74 18.84 7.85
CA MET A 1 -3.00 18.98 7.09
C MET A 1 -2.92 17.98 5.95
N SER A 2 -3.84 17.03 5.88
CA SER A 2 -3.98 16.16 4.71
C SER A 2 -4.33 17.03 3.51
N ASP A 3 -3.60 16.86 2.42
CA ASP A 3 -3.86 17.59 1.18
C ASP A 3 -5.18 17.07 0.57
N PRO A 4 -6.28 17.86 0.60
CA PRO A 4 -7.56 17.44 0.04
C PRO A 4 -7.51 17.30 -1.49
N ALA A 5 -6.41 17.67 -2.15
CA ALA A 5 -6.23 17.56 -3.60
C ALA A 5 -5.75 16.19 -4.08
N ARG A 6 -5.39 15.24 -3.20
CA ARG A 6 -5.02 13.89 -3.63
C ARG A 6 -6.26 13.00 -3.66
N PHE A 7 -6.79 12.79 -4.87
CA PHE A 7 -7.89 11.87 -5.18
C PHE A 7 -7.38 10.87 -6.23
N PRO A 8 -7.67 9.55 -6.15
CA PRO A 8 -7.22 8.61 -7.18
C PRO A 8 -7.72 9.01 -8.57
N SER A 9 -6.85 9.03 -9.57
CA SER A 9 -7.19 9.50 -10.92
C SER A 9 -6.78 8.51 -11.99
N ALA A 10 -7.58 8.41 -13.06
CA ALA A 10 -7.24 7.58 -14.21
C ALA A 10 -5.95 8.06 -14.90
N ASP A 11 -5.61 9.34 -14.75
CA ASP A 11 -4.43 9.97 -15.32
C ASP A 11 -3.20 9.94 -14.38
N ASP A 12 -3.30 9.30 -13.22
CA ASP A 12 -2.20 9.20 -12.26
C ASP A 12 -1.00 8.48 -12.89
N GLN A 13 0.11 9.21 -12.99
CA GLN A 13 1.36 8.69 -13.51
C GLN A 13 2.08 7.83 -12.46
N PRO A 14 2.93 6.88 -12.87
CA PRO A 14 3.83 6.20 -11.95
C PRO A 14 4.70 7.18 -11.15
N PHE A 15 5.00 6.85 -9.90
CA PHE A 15 6.01 7.56 -9.14
C PHE A 15 7.39 7.29 -9.74
N VAL A 16 8.18 8.34 -9.94
CA VAL A 16 9.56 8.23 -10.40
C VAL A 16 10.46 8.68 -9.26
N PRO A 17 11.16 7.75 -8.58
CA PRO A 17 12.06 8.09 -7.49
C PRO A 17 13.12 9.11 -7.90
N LYS A 18 13.38 10.07 -7.02
CA LYS A 18 14.45 11.07 -7.19
C LYS A 18 15.28 11.15 -5.92
N GLY A 19 16.60 11.05 -6.08
CA GLY A 19 17.55 11.10 -4.98
C GLY A 19 17.76 9.75 -4.27
N PRO A 20 18.50 9.75 -3.15
CA PRO A 20 18.65 8.56 -2.34
C PRO A 20 17.36 8.23 -1.59
N PRO A 21 17.13 6.95 -1.24
CA PRO A 21 16.03 6.54 -0.37
C PRO A 21 16.11 7.18 1.01
N LEU A 22 14.96 7.32 1.67
CA LEU A 22 14.83 7.76 3.04
C LEU A 22 15.47 6.75 4.00
N THR A 23 16.04 7.26 5.09
CA THR A 23 16.50 6.43 6.21
C THR A 23 15.30 5.83 6.92
N LEU A 24 15.37 4.53 7.22
CA LEU A 24 14.30 3.86 7.96
C LEU A 24 14.28 4.38 9.42
N PRO A 25 13.11 4.75 9.98
CA PRO A 25 13.04 5.37 11.31
C PRO A 25 13.17 4.39 12.48
N GLY A 26 13.40 3.10 12.21
CA GLY A 26 13.47 2.04 13.22
C GLY A 26 13.86 0.70 12.58
N GLU A 27 13.70 -0.39 13.33
CA GLU A 27 13.97 -1.75 12.84
C GLU A 27 12.77 -2.26 12.02
N ALA A 28 13.04 -2.73 10.80
CA ALA A 28 12.01 -3.37 9.99
C ALA A 28 11.58 -4.71 10.60
N ALA A 29 10.31 -5.04 10.42
CA ALA A 29 9.78 -6.36 10.76
C ALA A 29 10.62 -7.46 10.07
N ALA A 30 11.07 -8.44 10.85
CA ALA A 30 11.88 -9.54 10.34
C ALA A 30 11.07 -10.40 9.35
N VAL A 31 11.66 -10.66 8.19
CA VAL A 31 11.02 -11.37 7.07
C VAL A 31 11.95 -12.43 6.51
N SER A 32 11.36 -13.50 5.98
CA SER A 32 12.07 -14.59 5.30
C SER A 32 11.92 -14.39 3.78
N PRO A 33 13.02 -14.49 3.01
CA PRO A 33 12.95 -14.34 1.55
C PRO A 33 12.15 -15.46 0.87
N ASP A 34 12.02 -16.64 1.51
CA ASP A 34 11.32 -17.79 0.95
C ASP A 34 9.84 -17.86 1.33
N THR A 35 9.35 -16.86 2.07
CA THR A 35 7.98 -16.84 2.60
C THR A 35 7.11 -15.84 1.85
N TRP A 36 5.89 -16.25 1.55
CA TRP A 36 4.84 -15.35 1.07
C TRP A 36 4.07 -14.79 2.27
N TYR A 37 3.74 -13.51 2.22
CA TYR A 37 3.04 -12.81 3.28
C TYR A 37 1.78 -12.13 2.76
N ARG A 38 0.73 -12.06 3.57
CA ARG A 38 -0.32 -11.06 3.43
C ARG A 38 0.03 -9.89 4.32
N CYS A 39 -0.15 -8.66 3.83
CA CYS A 39 -0.03 -7.49 4.69
C CYS A 39 -1.41 -7.12 5.22
N LYS A 40 -1.56 -7.27 6.52
CA LYS A 40 -2.77 -6.96 7.28
C LYS A 40 -2.56 -5.66 8.03
N ALA A 41 -3.62 -4.85 8.11
CA ALA A 41 -3.62 -3.62 8.89
C ALA A 41 -5.03 -3.28 9.34
N ASP A 42 -5.12 -2.51 10.41
CA ASP A 42 -6.36 -1.85 10.83
C ASP A 42 -6.51 -0.52 10.09
N PHE A 43 -7.68 -0.26 9.53
CA PHE A 43 -8.02 0.98 8.85
C PHE A 43 -9.36 1.55 9.31
N LEU A 44 -9.56 2.85 9.10
CA LEU A 44 -10.79 3.53 9.50
C LEU A 44 -11.93 3.17 8.54
N SER A 45 -12.99 2.59 9.07
CA SER A 45 -14.22 2.33 8.31
C SER A 45 -14.87 3.62 7.81
N ASN A 46 -15.72 3.51 6.78
CA ASN A 46 -16.38 4.65 6.13
C ASN A 46 -17.28 5.50 7.05
N ASN A 47 -17.65 5.00 8.23
CA ASN A 47 -18.37 5.77 9.24
C ASN A 47 -17.46 6.75 10.04
N GLY A 48 -16.15 6.69 9.82
CA GLY A 48 -15.14 7.55 10.43
C GLY A 48 -14.89 7.29 11.92
N LYS A 49 -15.36 6.18 12.48
CA LYS A 49 -15.37 5.92 13.93
C LYS A 49 -14.77 4.57 14.32
N THR A 50 -14.88 3.57 13.47
CA THR A 50 -14.45 2.20 13.80
C THR A 50 -13.20 1.83 13.02
N MET A 51 -12.16 1.37 13.71
CA MET A 51 -11.03 0.69 13.09
C MET A 51 -11.42 -0.76 12.82
N ILE A 52 -11.20 -1.24 11.60
CA ILE A 52 -11.47 -2.62 11.20
C ILE A 52 -10.21 -3.24 10.59
N PRO A 53 -9.94 -4.53 10.86
CA PRO A 53 -8.82 -5.22 10.24
C PRO A 53 -9.12 -5.52 8.77
N GLY A 54 -8.10 -5.48 7.94
CA GLY A 54 -8.18 -5.95 6.57
C GLY A 54 -6.82 -6.15 5.93
N TYR A 55 -6.82 -6.43 4.65
CA TYR A 55 -5.66 -6.82 3.87
C TYR A 55 -5.51 -5.97 2.63
N LEU A 56 -4.26 -5.72 2.23
CA LEU A 56 -3.96 -5.06 0.97
C LEU A 56 -4.28 -5.98 -0.22
N GLY A 57 -4.96 -5.46 -1.24
CA GLY A 57 -5.22 -6.16 -2.49
C GLY A 57 -5.49 -5.19 -3.65
N PRO A 58 -5.35 -5.63 -4.92
CA PRO A 58 -5.63 -4.79 -6.07
C PRO A 58 -7.14 -4.65 -6.26
N ARG A 59 -7.61 -3.50 -6.74
CA ARG A 59 -9.03 -3.22 -7.01
C ARG A 59 -9.55 -3.94 -8.25
N SER A 60 -9.36 -5.26 -8.30
CA SER A 60 -9.58 -6.12 -9.48
C SER A 60 -10.98 -6.73 -9.58
N ASP A 61 -11.83 -6.50 -8.59
CA ASP A 61 -13.22 -6.99 -8.52
C ASP A 61 -14.22 -6.11 -9.30
N TRP A 62 -13.78 -5.01 -9.90
CA TRP A 62 -14.62 -4.10 -10.67
C TRP A 62 -14.29 -4.08 -12.17
N PRO A 63 -15.27 -4.27 -13.06
CA PRO A 63 -15.04 -4.37 -14.50
C PRO A 63 -14.92 -3.02 -15.26
N SER A 64 -15.13 -1.87 -14.62
CA SER A 64 -15.51 -0.64 -15.35
C SER A 64 -14.41 0.40 -15.62
N ASN A 65 -13.16 0.21 -15.19
CA ASN A 65 -12.05 1.03 -15.71
C ASN A 65 -10.70 0.35 -15.49
N VAL A 66 -10.02 -0.02 -16.57
CA VAL A 66 -8.65 -0.57 -16.53
C VAL A 66 -7.72 0.35 -15.74
N ALA A 67 -7.93 1.67 -15.79
CA ALA A 67 -7.07 2.64 -15.11
C ALA A 67 -7.11 2.55 -13.57
N PHE A 68 -8.18 2.03 -12.97
CA PHE A 68 -8.31 1.90 -11.52
C PHE A 68 -8.04 0.49 -10.99
N ALA A 69 -8.02 -0.53 -11.86
CA ALA A 69 -7.85 -1.94 -11.45
C ALA A 69 -6.49 -2.23 -10.81
N ASP A 70 -5.50 -1.38 -11.10
CA ASP A 70 -4.16 -1.49 -10.53
C ASP A 70 -4.02 -0.83 -9.17
N TYR A 71 -4.98 -0.02 -8.71
CA TYR A 71 -4.87 0.58 -7.37
C TYR A 71 -4.95 -0.48 -6.29
N ILE A 72 -4.20 -0.24 -5.21
CA ILE A 72 -4.26 -1.07 -4.01
C ILE A 72 -5.28 -0.47 -3.05
N VAL A 73 -6.13 -1.34 -2.51
CA VAL A 73 -7.16 -1.02 -1.53
C VAL A 73 -7.07 -1.95 -0.33
N MET A 74 -7.73 -1.57 0.76
CA MET A 74 -8.00 -2.47 1.89
C MET A 74 -9.26 -3.29 1.63
N TYR A 75 -9.15 -4.61 1.82
CA TYR A 75 -10.27 -5.55 1.84
C TYR A 75 -10.46 -6.12 3.25
N GLU A 76 -11.70 -6.24 3.70
CA GLU A 76 -12.02 -6.91 4.97
C GLU A 76 -11.84 -8.44 4.86
N ASP A 77 -11.93 -8.98 3.65
CA ASP A 77 -11.83 -10.40 3.35
C ASP A 77 -10.41 -10.81 2.92
N ILE A 78 -9.96 -11.96 3.43
CA ILE A 78 -8.65 -12.53 3.19
C ILE A 78 -8.50 -13.13 1.79
N ASP A 79 -9.60 -13.56 1.15
CA ASP A 79 -9.55 -14.17 -0.19
C ASP A 79 -9.21 -13.12 -1.27
N SER A 80 -9.43 -11.84 -0.97
CA SER A 80 -9.06 -10.71 -1.84
C SER A 80 -7.63 -10.20 -1.59
N ALA A 81 -6.94 -10.74 -0.58
CA ALA A 81 -5.62 -10.27 -0.18
C ALA A 81 -4.52 -10.63 -1.19
N CYS A 82 -3.64 -9.68 -1.46
CA CYS A 82 -2.36 -9.95 -2.12
C CYS A 82 -1.48 -10.85 -1.24
N GLN A 83 -0.74 -11.72 -1.92
CA GLN A 83 0.41 -12.42 -1.35
C GLN A 83 1.67 -11.75 -1.87
N PHE A 84 2.52 -11.30 -0.96
CA PHE A 84 3.75 -10.60 -1.23
C PHE A 84 4.96 -11.45 -0.87
N GLN A 85 5.96 -11.51 -1.74
CA GLN A 85 7.30 -11.94 -1.38
C GLN A 85 8.17 -10.70 -1.27
N LEU A 86 8.89 -10.57 -0.15
CA LEU A 86 9.78 -9.44 0.08
C LEU A 86 11.16 -9.76 -0.47
N GLN A 87 11.53 -9.06 -1.54
CA GLN A 87 12.73 -9.29 -2.33
C GLN A 87 13.70 -8.11 -2.19
N GLU A 88 14.98 -8.36 -2.47
CA GLU A 88 16.03 -7.34 -2.46
C GLU A 88 16.03 -6.51 -1.16
N VAL A 89 15.86 -7.19 -0.01
CA VAL A 89 15.89 -6.56 1.30
C VAL A 89 17.28 -5.94 1.52
N ASP A 90 17.33 -4.63 1.70
CA ASP A 90 18.58 -3.91 1.93
C ASP A 90 19.02 -3.95 3.40
N GLU A 91 20.18 -3.37 3.69
CA GLU A 91 20.77 -3.34 5.04
C GLU A 91 19.89 -2.60 6.07
N GLN A 92 18.98 -1.72 5.63
CA GLN A 92 18.04 -1.03 6.50
C GLN A 92 16.72 -1.80 6.66
N GLY A 93 16.46 -2.81 5.82
CA GLY A 93 15.23 -3.59 5.82
C GLY A 93 14.19 -3.12 4.79
N TRP A 94 14.53 -2.21 3.89
CA TRP A 94 13.66 -1.86 2.76
C TRP A 94 13.61 -3.00 1.76
N ALA A 95 12.40 -3.41 1.35
CA ALA A 95 12.21 -4.52 0.42
C ALA A 95 11.34 -4.13 -0.77
N ARG A 96 11.58 -4.74 -1.93
CA ARG A 96 10.61 -4.77 -3.04
C ARG A 96 9.56 -5.84 -2.75
N TRP A 97 8.28 -5.52 -2.94
CA TRP A 97 7.20 -6.44 -2.61
C TRP A 97 6.61 -7.01 -3.91
N LEU A 98 6.99 -8.24 -4.25
CA LEU A 98 6.50 -8.96 -5.42
C LEU A 98 5.10 -9.53 -5.14
N ILE A 99 4.14 -9.30 -6.02
CA ILE A 99 2.77 -9.79 -5.93
C ILE A 99 2.65 -11.13 -6.65
N LYS A 100 2.22 -12.18 -5.92
CA LYS A 100 2.16 -13.56 -6.43
C LYS A 100 1.25 -13.75 -7.65
N LYS A 101 0.15 -12.99 -7.71
CA LYS A 101 -0.94 -13.18 -8.69
C LYS A 101 -0.46 -13.03 -10.13
N ASP A 102 0.47 -12.12 -10.37
CA ASP A 102 0.87 -11.67 -11.71
C ASP A 102 2.36 -11.33 -11.84
N GLY A 103 3.13 -11.39 -10.74
CA GLY A 103 4.54 -11.03 -10.73
C GLY A 103 4.80 -9.53 -10.82
N TYR A 104 3.79 -8.69 -10.62
CA TYR A 104 3.96 -7.24 -10.51
C TYR A 104 4.45 -6.87 -9.12
N HIS A 105 4.81 -5.61 -8.89
CA HIS A 105 5.27 -5.14 -7.60
C HIS A 105 4.28 -4.17 -6.98
N LEU A 106 4.29 -4.09 -5.64
CA LEU A 106 3.70 -2.95 -4.94
C LEU A 106 4.55 -1.71 -5.23
N ASP A 107 3.90 -0.60 -5.58
CA ASP A 107 4.56 0.66 -5.86
C ASP A 107 3.62 1.86 -5.63
N LEU A 108 4.10 3.07 -5.89
CA LEU A 108 3.33 4.31 -5.74
C LEU A 108 3.05 4.99 -7.09
N LYS A 109 1.88 5.61 -7.21
CA LYS A 109 1.62 6.66 -8.18
C LYS A 109 2.33 7.95 -7.77
N SER A 110 2.50 8.88 -8.70
CA SER A 110 3.11 10.21 -8.43
C SER A 110 2.36 11.03 -7.39
N THR A 111 1.10 10.68 -7.12
CA THR A 111 0.21 11.24 -6.09
C THR A 111 0.31 10.51 -4.74
N GLY A 112 1.15 9.48 -4.63
CA GLY A 112 1.38 8.72 -3.39
C GLY A 112 0.36 7.61 -3.15
N TRP A 113 -0.60 7.40 -4.04
CA TRP A 113 -1.50 6.24 -4.00
C TRP A 113 -0.77 4.96 -4.34
N PHE A 114 -1.09 3.88 -3.66
CA PHE A 114 -0.49 2.58 -3.88
C PHE A 114 -1.12 1.96 -5.12
N TYR A 115 -0.29 1.33 -5.94
CA TYR A 115 -0.74 0.61 -7.11
C TYR A 115 0.17 -0.58 -7.41
N ARG A 116 -0.33 -1.43 -8.30
CA ARG A 116 0.32 -2.61 -8.84
C ARG A 116 1.12 -2.20 -10.08
N ALA A 117 2.44 -2.32 -10.04
CA ALA A 117 3.36 -1.82 -11.06
C ALA A 117 4.14 -2.93 -11.79
N SER A 118 4.40 -2.73 -13.08
CA SER A 118 5.16 -3.66 -13.92
C SER A 118 6.60 -3.25 -14.25
N TYR A 119 6.98 -1.98 -14.02
CA TYR A 119 8.30 -1.45 -14.42
C TYR A 119 9.02 -0.60 -13.37
N TYR A 120 8.28 0.05 -12.46
CA TYR A 120 8.86 0.86 -11.38
C TYR A 120 8.68 0.13 -10.06
N THR A 121 9.68 0.24 -9.19
CA THR A 121 9.69 -0.46 -7.90
C THR A 121 10.28 0.45 -6.83
N THR A 122 9.42 1.16 -6.11
CA THR A 122 9.78 1.64 -4.77
C THR A 122 9.87 0.47 -3.79
N ARG A 123 10.39 0.72 -2.59
CA ARG A 123 10.55 -0.29 -1.55
C ARG A 123 9.74 0.08 -0.32
N PHE A 124 9.37 -0.94 0.43
CA PHE A 124 8.48 -0.83 1.58
C PHE A 124 9.05 -1.61 2.75
N ALA A 125 8.71 -1.14 3.94
CA ALA A 125 9.05 -1.79 5.20
C ALA A 125 7.90 -1.60 6.19
N VAL A 126 7.70 -2.58 7.06
CA VAL A 126 6.83 -2.44 8.22
C VAL A 126 7.72 -2.15 9.42
N VAL A 127 7.52 -1.02 10.09
CA VAL A 127 8.27 -0.60 11.28
C VAL A 127 7.27 -0.21 12.36
N ASP A 128 7.37 -0.81 13.54
CA ASP A 128 6.49 -0.53 14.69
C ASP A 128 4.99 -0.51 14.33
N GLY A 129 4.55 -1.45 13.50
CA GLY A 129 3.15 -1.55 13.07
C GLY A 129 2.72 -0.49 12.04
N MET A 130 3.67 0.21 11.41
CA MET A 130 3.42 1.17 10.32
C MET A 130 4.04 0.68 9.02
N LEU A 131 3.27 0.73 7.93
CA LEU A 131 3.78 0.48 6.58
C LEU A 131 4.37 1.77 6.01
N LEU A 132 5.65 1.74 5.64
CA LEU A 132 6.43 2.87 5.15
C LEU A 132 6.91 2.63 3.71
N ASN A 133 7.23 3.71 3.00
CA ASN A 133 7.86 3.68 1.68
C ASN A 133 9.20 4.41 1.71
N ASP A 134 10.15 3.93 0.91
CA ASP A 134 11.53 4.42 0.92
C ASP A 134 11.72 5.77 0.22
N TYR A 135 10.71 6.34 -0.44
CA TYR A 135 10.80 7.65 -1.10
C TYR A 135 9.70 8.64 -0.70
N TRP A 136 8.69 8.20 0.04
CA TRP A 136 7.59 9.04 0.47
C TRP A 136 7.55 9.13 2.00
N GLY A 137 7.59 10.34 2.54
CA GLY A 137 7.56 10.55 3.98
C GLY A 137 6.21 10.21 4.60
N GLY A 138 6.24 9.67 5.82
CA GLY A 138 5.04 9.31 6.57
C GLY A 138 4.56 7.87 6.33
N PRO A 139 3.60 7.40 7.14
CA PRO A 139 3.05 6.06 7.01
C PRO A 139 1.90 5.98 6.01
N ALA A 140 1.66 4.75 5.56
CA ALA A 140 0.52 4.41 4.74
C ALA A 140 -0.81 4.72 5.47
N CYS A 141 -1.76 5.16 4.69
CA CYS A 141 -3.12 5.50 5.09
C CYS A 141 -4.11 4.79 4.18
N ALA A 142 -5.34 4.59 4.64
CA ALA A 142 -6.45 4.18 3.80
C ALA A 142 -7.63 5.14 3.96
N ASP A 143 -8.19 5.56 2.83
CA ASP A 143 -9.30 6.49 2.78
C ASP A 143 -10.40 5.99 1.85
N PHE A 144 -11.65 6.11 2.29
CA PHE A 144 -12.79 5.64 1.52
C PHE A 144 -13.11 6.64 0.41
N ARG A 145 -13.01 6.21 -0.84
CA ARG A 145 -13.32 7.03 -2.03
C ARG A 145 -14.39 6.34 -2.86
N GLY A 146 -15.17 7.14 -3.57
CA GLY A 146 -16.29 6.68 -4.39
C GLY A 146 -16.87 7.77 -5.29
N GLY A 147 -17.83 7.40 -6.13
CA GLY A 147 -18.56 8.31 -7.03
C GLY A 147 -17.85 8.63 -8.36
N VAL A 148 -16.62 9.17 -8.31
CA VAL A 148 -15.78 9.41 -9.52
C VAL A 148 -14.79 8.26 -9.80
N VAL A 149 -14.56 7.42 -8.78
CA VAL A 149 -13.80 6.17 -8.84
C VAL A 149 -14.68 5.06 -8.26
N PRO A 150 -14.43 3.78 -8.59
CA PRO A 150 -15.13 2.67 -7.94
C PRO A 150 -14.98 2.76 -6.42
N ASP A 151 -16.05 2.50 -5.69
CA ASP A 151 -16.03 2.59 -4.24
C ASP A 151 -14.96 1.67 -3.64
N GLY A 152 -14.19 2.15 -2.67
CA GLY A 152 -13.15 1.36 -2.01
C GLY A 152 -12.32 2.15 -1.00
N TYR A 153 -11.58 1.42 -0.15
CA TYR A 153 -10.63 1.97 0.81
C TYR A 153 -9.25 2.06 0.15
N TYR A 154 -9.01 3.12 -0.61
CA TYR A 154 -7.77 3.30 -1.36
C TYR A 154 -6.61 3.56 -0.41
N VAL A 155 -5.47 2.92 -0.68
CA VAL A 155 -4.27 3.05 0.16
C VAL A 155 -3.31 4.04 -0.46
N GLY A 156 -2.81 4.98 0.32
CA GLY A 156 -1.87 6.00 -0.12
C GLY A 156 -0.98 6.49 1.02
N GLN A 157 0.08 7.23 0.69
CA GLN A 157 1.00 7.79 1.67
C GLN A 157 0.53 9.15 2.21
N ASP A 158 0.64 9.33 3.53
CA ASP A 158 0.45 10.61 4.22
C ASP A 158 -0.87 11.31 3.87
N LEU A 159 -1.98 10.55 3.90
CA LEU A 159 -3.33 11.07 3.63
C LEU A 159 -3.96 11.74 4.86
N GLY A 160 -3.23 11.81 5.97
CA GLY A 160 -3.68 12.39 7.24
C GLY A 160 -3.71 11.37 8.38
N GLU A 161 -3.48 11.86 9.60
CA GLU A 161 -3.33 11.03 10.80
C GLU A 161 -4.55 10.15 11.10
N ALA A 162 -5.76 10.67 10.87
CA ALA A 162 -7.00 9.94 11.08
C ALA A 162 -7.13 8.70 10.18
N PHE A 163 -6.52 8.72 9.00
CA PHE A 163 -6.61 7.66 7.98
C PHE A 163 -5.45 6.68 8.04
N ARG A 164 -4.50 6.87 8.96
CA ARG A 164 -3.30 6.04 9.08
C ARG A 164 -3.66 4.57 9.30
N LEU A 165 -3.03 3.70 8.52
CA LEU A 165 -3.05 2.25 8.78
C LEU A 165 -2.34 1.96 10.11
N LYS A 166 -2.98 1.17 10.97
CA LYS A 166 -2.43 0.79 12.27
C LYS A 166 -2.20 -0.71 12.34
N ASN A 167 -1.34 -1.14 13.26
CA ASN A 167 -1.06 -2.55 13.51
C ASN A 167 -0.72 -3.32 12.22
N CYS A 168 0.02 -2.66 11.32
CA CYS A 168 0.47 -3.27 10.08
C CYS A 168 1.35 -4.47 10.42
N LEU A 169 1.05 -5.61 9.83
CA LEU A 169 1.76 -6.86 10.09
C LEU A 169 1.87 -7.69 8.81
N LEU A 170 2.95 -8.46 8.73
CA LEU A 170 3.20 -9.41 7.65
C LEU A 170 2.83 -10.81 8.15
N GLU A 171 1.66 -11.28 7.75
CA GLU A 171 1.10 -12.58 8.11
C GLU A 171 1.58 -13.64 7.10
N PRO A 172 2.37 -14.66 7.50
CA PRO A 172 2.80 -15.73 6.60
C PRO A 172 1.61 -16.49 5.99
N VAL A 173 1.78 -17.00 4.77
CA VAL A 173 0.76 -17.77 4.03
C VAL A 173 1.19 -19.19 3.74
#